data_AF-A0A7J4HHU2-F1
#
_entry.id   AF-A0A7J4HHU2-F1
#
_cell.length_a   1.000
_cell.length_b   1.000
_cell.length_c   1.000
_cell.angle_alpha   90.00
_cell.angle_beta   90.00
_cell.angle_gamma   90.00
#
_symmetry.space_group_name_H-M   'P 1'
#
loop_
_entity.id
_entity.type
_entity.pdbx_description
1 polymer ?
#
loop_
_entity_poly.entity_id
_entity_poly.type
_entity_poly.pdbx_seq_one_letter_code
_entity_poly.pdbx_strand_id
1 'polypeptide(L)'
;PAGIGDLYVTATSPRSRNRTLGEKLGSGKSLDESLEEMHMVAEGVRATRMFLNRSERMSHPTPFLSTLGSLLDGDIEVEDAVRRMAGAYEVK
;
A
#
# COMPACT_ATOMS: atom_id res chain seq x y z
N PRO A 1 -8.12 15.13 -13.77
CA PRO A 1 -6.74 14.70 -14.07
C PRO A 1 -6.02 14.29 -12.77
N ALA A 2 -5.99 12.99 -12.49
CA ALA A 2 -5.11 12.38 -11.49
C ALA A 2 -4.05 11.58 -12.25
N GLY A 3 -2.80 11.64 -11.81
CA GLY A 3 -1.66 11.09 -12.53
C GLY A 3 -0.38 11.25 -11.71
N ILE A 4 0.78 11.39 -12.36
CA ILE A 4 2.08 11.47 -11.67
C ILE A 4 2.13 12.63 -10.65
N GLY A 5 1.54 13.79 -10.95
CA GLY A 5 1.54 14.92 -10.02
C GLY A 5 0.78 14.64 -8.73
N ASP A 6 -0.38 14.00 -8.84
CA ASP A 6 -1.21 13.61 -7.69
C ASP A 6 -0.53 12.51 -6.86
N LEU A 7 0.10 11.55 -7.53
CA LEU A 7 0.94 10.54 -6.90
C LEU A 7 2.08 11.18 -6.11
N TYR A 8 2.85 12.09 -6.73
CA TYR A 8 3.98 12.73 -6.09
C TYR A 8 3.56 13.54 -4.87
N VAL A 9 2.54 14.38 -5.00
CA VAL A 9 2.03 15.19 -3.88
C VAL A 9 1.51 14.30 -2.76
N THR A 10 0.77 13.24 -3.08
CA THR A 10 0.24 12.31 -2.07
C THR A 10 1.35 11.50 -1.39
N ALA A 11 2.38 11.08 -2.12
CA ALA A 11 3.48 10.30 -1.56
C ALA A 11 4.45 11.14 -0.72
N THR A 12 4.61 12.43 -1.03
CA THR A 12 5.61 13.31 -0.36
C THR A 12 5.02 14.25 0.67
N SER A 13 3.71 14.54 0.63
CA SER A 13 3.08 15.49 1.54
C SER A 13 2.99 14.97 2.99
N PRO A 14 3.46 15.72 3.99
CA PRO A 14 3.30 15.39 5.41
C PRO A 14 1.84 15.25 5.86
N ARG A 15 0.91 15.87 5.13
CA ARG A 15 -0.53 15.84 5.44
C ARG A 15 -1.26 14.68 4.76
N SER A 16 -0.55 13.88 3.96
CA SER A 16 -1.14 12.72 3.29
C SER A 16 -1.41 11.58 4.26
N ARG A 17 -2.68 11.18 4.33
CA ARG A 17 -3.12 10.03 5.16
C ARG A 17 -2.47 8.72 4.71
N ASN A 18 -2.29 8.52 3.40
CA ASN A 18 -1.63 7.33 2.87
C ASN A 18 -0.15 7.31 3.25
N ARG A 19 0.53 8.46 3.19
CA ARG A 19 1.93 8.58 3.61
C ARG A 19 2.09 8.31 5.10
N THR A 20 1.25 8.93 5.94
CA THR A 20 1.26 8.70 7.39
C THR A 20 1.00 7.24 7.75
N LEU A 21 0.06 6.57 7.09
CA LEU A 21 -0.15 5.14 7.28
C LEU A 21 1.11 4.34 6.91
N GLY A 22 1.72 4.64 5.75
CA GLY A 22 2.97 4.01 5.33
C GLY A 22 4.13 4.21 6.32
N GLU A 23 4.25 5.39 6.94
CA GLU A 23 5.24 5.65 7.98
C GLU A 23 4.99 4.83 9.25
N LYS A 24 3.73 4.70 9.68
CA LYS A 24 3.36 3.89 10.85
C LYS A 24 3.64 2.40 10.61
N LEU A 25 3.20 1.88 9.46
CA LEU A 25 3.56 0.51 9.04
C LEU A 25 5.09 0.36 9.02
N GLY A 26 5.79 1.31 8.39
CA GLY A 26 7.25 1.36 8.33
C GLY A 26 7.97 1.36 9.68
N SER A 27 7.30 1.81 10.75
CA SER A 27 7.81 1.79 12.12
C SER A 27 7.59 0.47 12.85
N GLY A 28 7.01 -0.53 12.18
CA GLY A 28 6.73 -1.86 12.73
C GLY A 28 5.34 -2.04 13.32
N LYS A 29 4.42 -1.08 13.13
CA LYS A 29 3.04 -1.20 13.59
C LYS A 29 2.22 -2.04 12.62
N SER A 30 1.28 -2.81 13.15
CA SER A 30 0.23 -3.45 12.36
C SER A 30 -0.72 -2.42 11.74
N LEU A 31 -1.54 -2.87 10.78
CA LEU A 31 -2.59 -2.04 10.20
C LEU A 31 -3.58 -1.57 11.27
N ASP A 32 -4.00 -2.46 12.17
CA ASP A 32 -4.98 -2.14 13.20
C ASP A 32 -4.45 -1.10 14.19
N GLU A 33 -3.24 -1.29 14.73
CA GLU A 33 -2.57 -0.30 15.59
C GLU A 33 -2.40 1.05 14.88
N SER A 34 -2.07 1.01 13.59
CA SER A 34 -1.90 2.22 12.79
C SER A 34 -3.22 2.97 12.61
N LEU A 35 -4.32 2.25 12.40
CA LEU A 35 -5.66 2.82 12.21
C LEU A 35 -6.25 3.34 13.52
N GLU A 36 -5.99 2.71 14.65
CA GLU A 36 -6.41 3.19 15.98
C GLU A 36 -5.80 4.57 16.31
N GLU A 37 -4.56 4.81 15.88
CA GLU A 37 -3.87 6.09 16.04
C GLU A 37 -4.24 7.13 14.98
N MET A 38 -5.08 6.78 14.00
CA MET A 38 -5.50 7.66 12.93
C MET A 38 -6.99 8.00 13.06
N HIS A 39 -7.33 9.28 12.96
CA HIS A 39 -8.74 9.72 12.99
C HIS A 39 -9.56 9.27 11.76
N MET A 40 -8.92 8.77 10.70
CA MET A 40 -9.56 8.33 9.47
C MET A 40 -8.77 7.22 8.78
N VAL A 41 -9.48 6.26 8.20
CA VAL A 41 -8.89 5.21 7.35
C VAL A 41 -8.35 5.81 6.06
N ALA A 42 -7.09 5.50 5.73
CA ALA A 42 -6.48 5.90 4.47
C ALA A 42 -7.16 5.21 3.28
N GLU A 43 -7.47 5.95 2.23
CA GLU A 43 -8.19 5.42 1.06
C GLU A 43 -7.42 4.31 0.33
N GLY A 44 -6.08 4.32 0.43
CA GLY A 44 -5.21 3.31 -0.13
C GLY A 44 -5.54 1.90 0.34
N VAL A 45 -5.98 1.71 1.60
CA VAL A 45 -6.33 0.37 2.12
C VAL A 45 -7.51 -0.22 1.36
N ARG A 46 -8.58 0.57 1.19
CA ARG A 46 -9.77 0.13 0.44
C ARG A 46 -9.46 -0.01 -1.05
N ALA A 47 -8.70 0.93 -1.60
CA ALA A 47 -8.32 0.91 -3.01
C ALA A 47 -7.51 -0.36 -3.35
N THR A 48 -6.51 -0.73 -2.53
CA THR A 48 -5.73 -1.95 -2.70
C THR A 48 -6.63 -3.18 -2.79
N ARG A 49 -7.54 -3.36 -1.82
CA ARG A 49 -8.48 -4.50 -1.80
C ARG A 49 -9.39 -4.52 -3.04
N MET A 50 -9.90 -3.36 -3.46
CA MET A 50 -10.73 -3.26 -4.67
C MET A 50 -9.95 -3.61 -5.95
N PHE A 51 -8.72 -3.11 -6.09
CA PHE A 51 -7.90 -3.37 -7.27
C PHE A 51 -7.41 -4.82 -7.33
N LEU A 52 -7.09 -5.44 -6.19
CA LEU A 52 -6.76 -6.87 -6.12
C LEU A 52 -7.92 -7.72 -6.63
N ASN A 53 -9.12 -7.54 -6.07
CA ASN A 53 -10.32 -8.25 -6.52
C ASN A 53 -10.60 -8.02 -8.02
N ARG A 54 -10.39 -6.81 -8.51
CA ARG A 54 -10.55 -6.51 -9.94
C ARG A 54 -9.52 -7.23 -10.81
N SER A 55 -8.26 -7.26 -10.38
CA SER A 55 -7.17 -7.89 -11.12
C SER A 55 -7.32 -9.41 -11.21
N GLU A 56 -7.79 -10.06 -10.15
CA GLU A 56 -8.12 -11.50 -10.15
C GLU A 56 -9.18 -11.83 -11.19
N ARG A 57 -10.26 -11.04 -11.25
CA ARG A 57 -11.33 -11.19 -12.25
C ARG A 57 -10.87 -10.98 -13.69
N MET A 58 -9.74 -10.31 -13.89
CA MET A 58 -9.14 -10.06 -15.21
C MET A 58 -8.00 -11.02 -15.52
N SER A 59 -7.66 -11.94 -14.61
CA SER A 59 -6.46 -12.78 -14.69
C SER A 59 -5.19 -11.95 -14.97
N HIS A 60 -5.11 -10.75 -14.40
CA HIS A 60 -3.99 -9.83 -14.61
C HIS A 60 -3.09 -9.81 -13.37
N PRO A 61 -1.82 -10.24 -13.46
CA PRO A 61 -0.89 -10.20 -12.34
C PRO A 61 -0.61 -8.78 -11.87
N THR A 62 -0.69 -8.54 -10.56
CA THR A 62 -0.44 -7.22 -9.94
C THR A 62 0.55 -7.34 -8.78
N PRO A 63 1.80 -7.82 -9.01
CA PRO A 63 2.73 -8.23 -7.95
C PRO A 63 2.98 -7.16 -6.88
N PHE A 64 3.03 -5.88 -7.26
CA PHE A 64 3.15 -4.78 -6.30
C PHE A 64 1.91 -4.70 -5.39
N LEU A 65 0.71 -4.73 -5.96
CA LEU A 65 -0.53 -4.67 -5.20
C LEU A 65 -0.74 -5.93 -4.35
N SER A 66 -0.36 -7.11 -4.86
CA SER A 66 -0.44 -8.37 -4.12
C SER A 66 0.42 -8.30 -2.85
N THR A 67 1.65 -7.79 -3.00
CA THR A 67 2.56 -7.57 -1.87
C THR A 67 2.00 -6.55 -0.88
N LEU A 68 1.40 -5.46 -1.38
CA LEU A 68 0.77 -4.45 -0.51
C LEU A 68 -0.43 -5.04 0.24
N GLY A 69 -1.22 -5.90 -0.40
CA GLY A 69 -2.29 -6.64 0.25
C GLY A 69 -1.77 -7.50 1.40
N SER A 70 -0.77 -8.34 1.14
CA SER A 70 -0.16 -9.18 2.18
C SER A 70 0.42 -8.38 3.35
N LEU A 71 1.04 -7.21 3.09
CA LEU A 71 1.49 -6.33 4.17
C LEU A 71 0.32 -5.79 5.00
N LEU A 72 -0.75 -5.34 4.33
CA LEU A 72 -1.93 -4.78 4.99
C LEU A 72 -2.71 -5.82 5.81
N ASP A 73 -2.71 -7.08 5.36
CA ASP A 73 -3.37 -8.18 6.05
C ASP A 73 -2.47 -8.84 7.12
N GLY A 74 -1.20 -8.41 7.24
CA GLY A 74 -0.26 -8.87 8.26
C GLY A 74 0.43 -10.19 7.93
N ASP A 75 0.38 -10.64 6.68
CA ASP A 75 0.97 -11.90 6.23
C ASP A 75 2.50 -11.79 6.06
N ILE A 76 3.02 -10.58 5.84
CA ILE A 76 4.45 -10.32 5.64
C ILE A 76 4.91 -9.08 6.41
N GLU A 77 6.15 -9.13 6.85
CA GLU A 77 6.83 -8.01 7.50
C GLU A 77 7.19 -6.90 6.50
N VAL A 78 7.29 -5.67 7.00
CA VAL A 78 7.58 -4.46 6.21
C VAL A 78 8.84 -4.61 5.35
N GLU A 79 9.91 -5.17 5.91
CA GLU A 79 11.18 -5.29 5.19
C GLU A 79 11.05 -6.20 3.96
N ASP A 80 10.33 -7.32 4.11
CA ASP A 80 10.04 -8.24 3.01
C ASP A 80 9.10 -7.59 1.98
N ALA A 81 8.08 -6.87 2.45
CA ALA A 81 7.18 -6.12 1.59
C ALA A 81 7.93 -5.09 0.72
N VAL A 82 8.84 -4.30 1.29
CA VAL A 82 9.64 -3.31 0.55
C VAL A 82 10.50 -3.98 -0.51
N ARG A 83 11.19 -5.08 -0.17
CA ARG A 83 12.02 -5.83 -1.12
C ARG A 83 11.19 -6.36 -2.29
N ARG A 84 10.05 -7.00 -2.01
CA ARG A 84 9.15 -7.55 -3.03
C ARG A 84 8.51 -6.47 -3.90
N MET A 85 8.10 -5.34 -3.31
CA MET A 85 7.54 -4.21 -4.05
C MET A 85 8.55 -3.58 -5.00
N ALA A 86 9.80 -3.37 -4.55
CA ALA A 86 10.85 -2.80 -5.38
C ALA A 86 11.18 -3.69 -6.59
N GLY A 87 11.17 -5.01 -6.40
CA GLY A 87 11.41 -6.01 -7.46
C GLY A 87 10.16 -6.41 -8.26
N ALA A 88 8.99 -5.81 -8.00
CA ALA A 88 7.70 -6.35 -8.47
C ALA A 88 7.57 -6.46 -10.00
N TYR A 89 8.29 -5.62 -10.75
CA TYR A 89 8.24 -5.58 -12.21
C TYR A 89 9.63 -5.63 -12.84
N GLU A 90 10.64 -6.05 -12.08
CA GLU A 90 11.94 -6.33 -12.67
C GLU A 90 11.79 -7.48 -13.68
N VAL A 91 12.09 -7.17 -14.93
CA VAL A 91 12.09 -8.14 -16.03
C VAL A 91 13.28 -9.06 -15.81
N LYS A 92 13.03 -10.37 -15.68
CA LYS A 92 14.09 -11.39 -15.79
C LYS A 92 14.63 -11.42 -17.22
#